data_AF-A0A3N2N5E5-F1
#
_entry.id   AF-A0A3N2N5E5-F1
#
_cell.length_a   1.000
_cell.length_b   1.000
_cell.length_c   1.000
_cell.angle_alpha   90.00
_cell.angle_beta   90.00
_cell.angle_gamma   90.00
#
_symmetry.space_group_name_H-M   'P 1'
#
loop_
_entity.id
_entity.type
_entity.pdbx_description
1 polymer ?
#
loop_
_entity_poly.entity_id
_entity_poly.type
_entity_poly.pdbx_seq_one_letter_code
_entity_poly.pdbx_strand_id
1 'polypeptide(L)' 'MDKDELIDEINLYESRINRVLLNSTKDGNYRNLTDEELDELTFCNDNIDDLEAEIEMLDDDDDEVVKNFFGMK' A
#
# COMPACT_ATOMS: atom_id res chain seq x y z
N MET A 1 3.90 0.90 -14.12
CA MET A 1 4.60 2.01 -13.46
C MET A 1 5.97 1.51 -13.06
N ASP A 2 6.92 2.41 -12.87
CA ASP A 2 8.20 2.00 -12.26
C ASP A 2 8.01 1.82 -10.75
N LYS A 3 8.84 0.99 -10.10
CA LYS A 3 8.72 0.70 -8.66
C LYS A 3 8.67 1.97 -7.79
N ASP A 4 9.45 2.98 -8.14
CA ASP A 4 9.46 4.27 -7.44
C ASP A 4 8.11 5.01 -7.55
N GLU A 5 7.43 4.91 -8.69
CA GLU A 5 6.10 5.52 -8.89
C GLU A 5 5.03 4.80 -8.03
N LEU A 6 5.12 3.47 -7.92
CA LEU A 6 4.23 2.68 -7.07
C LEU A 6 4.43 3.02 -5.59
N ILE A 7 5.69 3.17 -5.16
CA ILE A 7 6.03 3.60 -3.78
C ILE A 7 5.51 5.01 -3.49
N ASP A 8 5.64 5.94 -4.44
CA ASP A 8 5.09 7.29 -4.30
C ASP A 8 3.56 7.29 -4.16
N GLU A 9 2.87 6.39 -4.86
CA GLU A 9 1.42 6.22 -4.75
C GLU A 9 1.00 5.60 -3.41
N ILE A 10 1.72 4.59 -2.92
CA ILE A 10 1.53 4.05 -1.55
C ILE A 10 1.69 5.17 -0.51
N ASN A 11 2.75 5.96 -0.60
CA ASN A 11 3.00 7.10 0.30
C ASN A 11 1.85 8.13 0.30
N LEU A 12 1.20 8.31 -0.85
CA LEU A 12 0.03 9.18 -0.98
C LEU A 12 -1.17 8.60 -0.21
N TYR A 13 -1.44 7.30 -0.35
CA TYR A 13 -2.51 6.61 0.40
C TYR A 13 -2.23 6.57 1.90
N GLU A 14 -1.00 6.30 2.33
CA GLU A 14 -0.60 6.38 3.75
C GLU A 14 -0.80 7.79 4.31
N SER A 15 -0.47 8.83 3.53
CA SER A 15 -0.70 10.22 3.92
C SER A 15 -2.18 10.54 4.09
N ARG A 16 -3.06 9.97 3.27
CA ARG A 16 -4.52 10.09 3.40
C ARG A 16 -5.03 9.39 4.66
N ILE A 17 -4.60 8.15 4.89
CA ILE A 17 -4.92 7.39 6.12
C ILE A 17 -4.52 8.20 7.35
N ASN A 18 -3.28 8.70 7.38
CA ASN A 18 -2.78 9.51 8.48
C ASN A 18 -3.63 10.77 8.71
N ARG A 19 -4.14 11.41 7.65
CA ARG A 19 -5.02 12.57 7.78
C ARG A 19 -6.37 12.21 8.37
N VAL A 20 -6.98 11.11 7.93
CA VAL A 20 -8.26 10.61 8.48
C VAL A 20 -8.10 10.28 9.96
N LEU A 21 -7.04 9.56 10.33
CA LEU A 21 -6.74 9.22 11.71
C LEU A 21 -6.39 10.45 12.56
N LEU A 22 -5.64 11.41 12.04
CA LEU A 22 -5.32 12.66 12.76
C LEU A 22 -6.57 13.49 13.03
N ASN A 23 -7.51 13.56 12.08
CA ASN A 23 -8.76 14.28 12.28
C ASN A 23 -9.61 13.64 13.38
N SER A 24 -9.67 12.31 13.42
CA SER A 24 -10.41 11.56 14.44
C SER A 24 -9.69 11.53 15.81
N THR A 25 -8.36 11.70 15.86
CA THR A 25 -7.61 11.84 17.13
C THR A 25 -7.75 13.18 17.83
N LYS A 26 -8.28 14.22 17.18
CA LYS A 26 -8.60 15.48 17.88
C LYS A 26 -9.57 15.27 19.05
N ASP A 27 -10.40 14.24 18.97
CA ASP A 27 -11.33 13.84 20.03
C ASP A 27 -10.80 12.67 20.88
N GLY A 28 -9.59 12.16 20.56
CA GLY A 28 -8.94 11.04 21.26
C GLY A 28 -9.69 9.71 21.16
N ASN A 29 -10.68 9.60 20.28
CA ASN A 29 -11.58 8.46 20.21
C ASN A 29 -11.61 7.85 18.81
N TYR A 30 -10.69 6.92 18.55
CA TYR A 30 -10.61 6.12 17.32
C TYR A 30 -11.86 5.25 17.04
N ARG A 31 -12.82 5.21 17.98
CA ARG A 31 -14.09 4.48 17.82
C ARG A 31 -15.19 5.30 17.13
N ASN A 32 -14.95 6.60 16.90
CA ASN A 32 -15.93 7.53 16.31
C ASN A 32 -15.55 7.92 14.88
N LEU A 33 -14.97 7.00 14.10
CA LEU A 33 -14.89 7.22 12.66
C LEU A 33 -16.30 7.21 12.08
N THR A 34 -16.58 8.17 11.22
CA THR A 34 -17.79 8.17 10.40
C THR A 34 -17.74 7.03 9.38
N ASP A 35 -18.90 6.62 8.87
CA ASP A 35 -18.96 5.62 7.80
C ASP A 35 -18.14 6.05 6.57
N GLU A 36 -18.12 7.36 6.25
CA GLU A 36 -17.33 7.92 5.15
C GLU A 36 -15.82 7.83 5.40
N GLU A 37 -15.37 8.07 6.64
CA GLU A 37 -13.96 7.90 7.02
C GLU A 37 -13.55 6.42 7.02
N LEU A 38 -14.44 5.50 7.40
CA LEU A 38 -14.21 4.05 7.32
C LEU A 38 -14.11 3.56 5.88
N ASP A 39 -14.97 4.08 5.00
CA ASP A 39 -14.94 3.79 3.57
C ASP A 39 -13.64 4.33 2.95
N GLU A 40 -13.20 5.55 3.31
CA GLU A 40 -11.93 6.12 2.83
C GLU A 40 -10.72 5.28 3.29
N LEU A 41 -10.71 4.82 4.54
CA LEU A 41 -9.64 3.96 5.06
C LEU A 41 -9.61 2.61 4.36
N THR A 42 -10.77 2.01 4.11
CA THR A 42 -10.88 0.72 3.40
C THR A 42 -10.39 0.88 1.97
N PHE A 43 -10.83 1.92 1.27
CA PHE A 43 -10.37 2.24 -0.07
C PHE A 43 -8.84 2.42 -0.12
N CYS A 44 -8.26 3.17 0.81
CA CYS A 44 -6.80 3.38 0.82
C CYS A 44 -6.04 2.07 1.06
N ASN A 45 -6.50 1.23 2.01
CA ASN A 45 -5.84 -0.04 2.29
C ASN A 45 -5.93 -1.02 1.11
N ASP A 46 -7.10 -1.15 0.48
CA ASP A 46 -7.27 -2.04 -0.67
C ASP A 46 -6.33 -1.63 -1.83
N ASN A 47 -6.15 -0.33 -2.08
CA ASN A 47 -5.22 0.15 -3.10
C ASN A 47 -3.75 -0.05 -2.71
N ILE A 48 -3.40 0.09 -1.42
CA ILE A 48 -2.05 -0.22 -0.95
C ILE A 48 -1.74 -1.71 -1.17
N ASP A 49 -2.66 -2.60 -0.78
CA ASP A 49 -2.49 -4.06 -0.97
C ASP A 49 -2.29 -4.41 -2.45
N ASP A 50 -3.07 -3.79 -3.35
CA ASP A 50 -2.94 -3.97 -4.80
C ASP A 50 -1.58 -3.48 -5.33
N LEU A 51 -1.10 -2.32 -4.85
CA LEU A 51 0.19 -1.75 -5.25
C LEU A 51 1.38 -2.53 -4.68
N GLU A 52 1.29 -3.02 -3.44
CA GLU A 52 2.30 -3.89 -2.84
C GLU A 52 2.42 -5.22 -3.60
N ALA A 53 1.30 -5.79 -4.05
CA ALA A 53 1.30 -6.97 -4.91
C ALA A 53 1.93 -6.69 -6.29
N GLU A 54 1.71 -5.49 -6.87
CA GLU A 54 2.39 -5.09 -8.11
C GLU A 54 3.90 -4.95 -7.91
N ILE A 55 4.34 -4.37 -6.79
CA ILE A 55 5.77 -4.28 -6.43
C ILE A 55 6.38 -5.68 -6.25
N GLU A 56 5.71 -6.60 -5.57
CA GLU A 56 6.19 -7.97 -5.38
C GLU A 56 6.40 -8.68 -6.72
N MET A 57 5.47 -8.51 -7.67
CA MET A 57 5.62 -9.07 -9.02
C MET A 57 6.77 -8.44 -9.81
N LEU A 58 7.06 -7.15 -9.60
CA LEU A 58 8.22 -6.48 -10.22
C LEU A 58 9.55 -6.92 -9.60
N ASP A 59 9.57 -7.20 -8.30
CA ASP A 59 10.74 -7.70 -7.58
C ASP A 59 11.05 -9.18 -7.92
N ASP A 60 10.04 -9.97 -8.28
CA ASP A 60 10.19 -11.37 -8.72
C ASP A 60 10.86 -11.52 -10.11
N ASP A 61 10.90 -10.46 -10.91
CA ASP A 61 11.66 -10.41 -12.17
C ASP A 61 13.17 -10.16 -11.93
N ASP A 62 13.55 -9.66 -10.74
CA ASP A 62 14.93 -9.51 -10.30
C ASP A 62 15.37 -10.72 -9.43
N ASP A 63 15.79 -11.78 -10.13
CA ASP A 63 17.14 -12.36 -9.94
C ASP A 63 17.37 -13.78 -9.35
N GLU A 64 16.35 -14.57 -8.94
CA GLU A 64 16.60 -15.95 -8.44
C GLU A 64 15.77 -17.09 -9.05
N VAL A 65 14.50 -16.89 -9.41
CA VAL A 65 13.65 -18.02 -9.86
C VAL A 65 14.06 -18.53 -11.23
N VAL A 66 14.46 -17.65 -12.16
CA VAL A 66 14.90 -18.05 -13.51
C VAL A 66 16.26 -18.77 -13.49
N LYS A 67 17.20 -18.35 -12.62
CA LYS A 67 18.51 -19.00 -12.50
C LYS A 67 18.39 -20.41 -11.90
N ASN A 68 17.48 -20.59 -10.93
CA ASN A 68 17.21 -21.89 -10.32
C ASN A 68 16.35 -22.81 -11.22
N PHE A 69 15.49 -22.28 -12.09
CA PHE A 69 14.71 -23.08 -13.06
C PHE A 69 15.51 -23.53 -14.29
N PHE A 70 16.45 -22.72 -14.80
CA PHE A 70 17.26 -23.09 -15.98
C PHE A 70 18.62 -23.74 -15.65
N GLY A 71 18.97 -23.93 -14.37
CA GLY A 71 20.15 -24.69 -13.96
C GLY A 71 21.47 -24.15 -14.53
N MET A 72 21.57 -22.84 -14.76
CA MET A 72 22.85 -22.23 -15.13
C MET A 72 23.67 -21.99 -13.87
N LYS A 73 24.74 -22.79 -13.71
CA LYS A 73 25.83 -22.57 -12.75
C LYS A 73 26.68 -21.37 -13.13
#